data_AF-A0A2E8X8Y7-F1
#
_entry.id   AF-A0A2E8X8Y7-F1
#
_cell.length_a   1.000
_cell.length_b   1.000
_cell.length_c   1.000
_cell.angle_alpha   90.00
_cell.angle_beta   90.00
_cell.angle_gamma   90.00
#
_symmetry.space_group_name_H-M   'P 1'
#
loop_
_entity.id
_entity.type
_entity.pdbx_description
1 polymer ?
#
loop_
_entity_poly.entity_id
_entity_poly.type
_entity_poly.pdbx_seq_one_letter_code
_entity_poly.pdbx_strand_id
1 'polypeptide(L)' 'MKIIWGLYFYSMLNGIGFETSHSVTSLGVDFISKNECINAARFMNSAPADNREIGLDPGIKIRYICIAKPKLGINT' A
#
# COMPACT_ATOMS: atom_id res chain seq x y z
N MET A 1 7.74 -17.88 13.29
CA MET A 1 6.81 -16.71 13.22
C MET A 1 6.43 -16.51 11.76
N LYS A 2 5.14 -16.59 11.37
CA LYS A 2 4.75 -16.45 9.95
C LYS A 2 4.62 -14.96 9.61
N ILE A 3 5.44 -14.47 8.69
CA ILE A 3 5.39 -13.09 8.19
C ILE A 3 4.37 -13.02 7.06
N ILE A 4 3.55 -11.98 7.08
CA ILE A 4 2.57 -11.66 6.05
C ILE A 4 2.91 -10.30 5.44
N TRP A 5 2.66 -10.14 4.15
CA TRP A 5 2.87 -8.88 3.44
C TRP A 5 1.53 -8.28 3.08
N GLY A 6 1.33 -7.02 3.43
CA GLY A 6 0.18 -6.24 2.99
C GLY A 6 0.61 -5.13 2.03
N LEU A 7 -0.26 -4.84 1.07
CA LEU A 7 -0.11 -3.71 0.17
C LEU A 7 -0.84 -2.50 0.77
N TYR A 8 -0.12 -1.40 0.91
CA TYR A 8 -0.60 -0.14 1.49
C TYR A 8 -0.37 0.97 0.47
N PHE A 9 -1.18 2.02 0.52
CA PHE A 9 -0.92 3.25 -0.21
C PHE A 9 -0.69 4.40 0.77
N TYR A 10 0.07 5.40 0.37
CA TYR A 10 0.33 6.58 1.18
C TYR A 10 0.19 7.81 0.31
N SER A 11 -0.51 8.82 0.83
CA SER A 11 -0.50 10.17 0.28
C SER A 11 0.71 10.93 0.82
N MET A 12 1.53 11.46 -0.09
CA MET A 12 2.65 12.34 0.23
C MET A 12 2.25 13.77 -0.15
N LEU A 13 2.19 14.66 0.84
CA LEU A 13 2.04 16.10 0.65
C LEU A 13 3.42 16.76 0.60
N ASN A 14 3.78 17.36 -0.54
CA ASN A 14 4.98 18.20 -0.70
C ASN A 14 6.31 17.60 -0.17
N GLY A 15 6.44 16.27 -0.18
CA GLY A 15 7.64 15.57 0.30
C GLY A 15 7.83 15.53 1.82
N ILE A 16 6.93 16.13 2.61
CA ILE A 16 6.98 16.16 4.08
C ILE A 16 5.59 15.80 4.60
N GLY A 17 5.41 14.53 4.98
CA GLY A 17 4.19 14.06 5.62
C GLY A 17 3.78 12.69 5.12
N PHE A 18 3.84 11.70 6.01
CA PHE A 18 3.22 10.38 5.83
C PHE A 18 1.84 10.43 6.48
N GLU A 19 0.84 11.01 5.82
CA GLU A 19 -0.53 10.76 6.27
C GLU A 19 -0.91 9.35 5.82
N THR A 20 -1.08 8.48 6.82
CA THR A 20 -1.35 7.06 6.68
C THR A 20 -2.66 6.81 5.96
N SER A 21 -2.66 5.94 4.95
CA SER A 21 -3.91 5.49 4.36
C SER A 21 -3.92 3.97 4.19
N HIS A 22 -4.80 3.33 4.97
CA HIS A 22 -5.52 2.08 4.72
C HIS A 22 -4.82 0.98 3.89
N SER A 23 -4.72 -0.22 4.47
CA SER A 23 -4.28 -1.42 3.75
C SER A 23 -5.26 -1.73 2.61
N VAL A 24 -4.77 -1.74 1.36
CA VAL A 24 -5.56 -2.23 0.21
C VAL A 24 -5.93 -3.69 0.45
N THR A 25 -5.01 -4.45 1.04
CA THR A 25 -5.22 -5.83 1.48
C THR A 25 -6.11 -5.98 2.73
N SER A 26 -6.55 -4.90 3.41
CA SER A 26 -7.48 -5.03 4.56
C SER A 26 -8.94 -4.91 4.16
N LEU A 27 -9.23 -4.61 2.89
CA LEU A 27 -10.58 -4.61 2.34
C LEU A 27 -10.92 -5.99 1.75
N GLY A 28 -10.81 -7.03 2.58
CA GLY A 28 -11.32 -8.37 2.27
C GLY A 28 -10.46 -9.27 1.37
N VAL A 29 -9.13 -9.07 1.32
CA VAL A 29 -8.22 -9.89 0.50
C VAL A 29 -7.16 -10.56 1.36
N ASP A 30 -6.89 -11.85 1.09
CA ASP A 30 -5.85 -12.61 1.76
C ASP A 30 -4.45 -11.99 1.58
N PHE A 31 -3.63 -12.09 2.63
CA PHE A 31 -2.25 -11.62 2.62
C PHE A 31 -1.43 -12.30 1.51
N ILE A 32 -0.65 -11.50 0.79
CA ILE A 32 0.14 -11.93 -0.36
C ILE A 32 1.56 -12.36 0.03
N SER A 33 2.21 -13.17 -0.82
CA SER A 33 3.63 -13.46 -0.65
C SER A 33 4.48 -12.19 -0.85
N LYS A 34 5.74 -12.22 -0.40
CA LYS A 34 6.68 -11.09 -0.57
C LYS A 34 6.78 -10.64 -2.03
N ASN A 35 6.93 -11.60 -2.95
CA ASN A 35 7.16 -11.31 -4.36
C ASN A 35 5.89 -10.78 -5.03
N GLU A 36 4.74 -11.37 -4.73
CA GLU A 36 3.44 -10.86 -5.19
C GLU A 36 3.20 -9.44 -4.71
N CYS A 37 3.53 -9.13 -3.44
CA CYS A 37 3.45 -7.77 -2.92
C CYS A 37 4.32 -6.82 -3.71
N ILE A 38 5.61 -7.12 -3.84
CA ILE A 38 6.56 -6.22 -4.49
C ILE A 38 6.16 -6.00 -5.95
N ASN A 39 5.71 -7.04 -6.65
CA ASN A 39 5.24 -6.93 -8.03
C ASN A 39 3.97 -6.09 -8.14
N ALA A 40 2.99 -6.28 -7.24
CA ALA A 40 1.79 -5.46 -7.19
C ALA A 40 2.11 -3.99 -6.90
N ALA A 41 2.96 -3.71 -5.90
CA ALA A 41 3.40 -2.35 -5.58
C ALA A 41 4.15 -1.68 -6.75
N ARG A 42 5.01 -2.43 -7.46
CA ARG A 42 5.70 -1.93 -8.66
C ARG A 42 4.72 -1.60 -9.77
N PHE A 43 3.79 -2.51 -10.06
CA PHE A 43 2.77 -2.31 -11.06
C PHE A 43 1.92 -1.08 -10.75
N MET A 44 1.39 -0.98 -9.52
CA MET A 44 0.57 0.15 -9.10
C MET A 44 1.33 1.48 -9.18
N ASN A 45 2.60 1.52 -8.75
CA ASN A 45 3.44 2.72 -8.85
C ASN A 45 3.89 3.07 -10.27
N SER A 46 3.78 2.14 -11.24
CA SER A 46 4.13 2.39 -12.64
C SER A 46 3.04 3.12 -13.41
N ALA A 47 1.82 3.16 -12.88
CA ALA A 47 0.71 3.88 -13.51
C ALA A 47 1.02 5.40 -13.60
N PRO A 48 0.53 6.09 -14.66
CA PRO A 48 0.63 7.54 -14.77
C PRO A 48 0.08 8.24 -13.53
N ALA A 49 0.68 9.38 -13.15
CA ALA A 49 0.22 10.17 -12.00
C ALA A 49 -1.26 10.56 -12.16
N ASP A 50 -1.65 10.96 -13.36
CA ASP A 50 -3.02 11.32 -13.73
C ASP A 50 -4.05 10.21 -13.50
N ASN A 51 -3.64 8.94 -13.42
CA ASN A 51 -4.53 7.82 -13.09
C ASN A 51 -4.52 7.47 -11.60
N ARG A 52 -3.42 7.79 -10.89
CA ARG A 52 -3.25 7.49 -9.46
C ARG A 52 -3.75 8.59 -8.55
N GLU A 53 -3.77 9.82 -9.05
CA GLU A 53 -3.97 11.04 -8.28
C GLU A 53 -5.29 11.74 -8.66
N ILE A 54 -6.20 11.01 -9.34
CA ILE A 54 -7.52 11.51 -9.73
C ILE A 54 -8.30 11.92 -8.47
N GLY A 55 -8.75 13.16 -8.44
CA GLY A 55 -9.56 13.69 -7.33
C GLY A 55 -8.77 14.02 -6.07
N LEU A 56 -7.44 13.98 -6.11
CA LEU A 56 -6.59 14.50 -5.04
C LEU A 56 -6.25 15.97 -5.29
N ASP A 57 -5.99 16.70 -4.20
CA ASP A 57 -5.53 18.08 -4.31
C ASP A 57 -4.18 18.15 -5.04
N PRO A 58 -3.93 19.22 -5.82
CA PRO A 58 -2.66 19.41 -6.50
C PRO A 58 -1.46 19.33 -5.53
N GLY A 59 -0.48 18.49 -5.87
CA GLY A 59 0.71 18.29 -5.06
C GLY A 59 0.64 17.10 -4.09
N ILE A 60 -0.52 16.46 -3.95
CA ILE A 60 -0.66 15.16 -3.26
C ILE A 60 -0.23 14.04 -4.22
N LYS A 61 0.71 13.22 -3.78
CA LYS A 61 1.18 12.06 -4.56
C LYS A 61 0.85 10.74 -3.87
N ILE A 62 0.41 9.73 -4.62
CA ILE A 62 0.19 8.39 -4.07
C ILE A 62 1.37 7.46 -4.34
N ARG A 63 1.81 6.77 -3.28
CA ARG A 63 2.81 5.70 -3.36
C ARG A 63 2.31 4.42 -2.72
N TYR A 64 2.37 3.33 -3.48
CA TYR A 64 2.05 1.99 -3.02
C TYR A 64 3.31 1.33 -2.43
N ILE A 65 3.22 0.77 -1.22
CA ILE A 65 4.33 0.10 -0.56
C ILE A 65 3.91 -1.23 0.07
N CYS A 66 4.90 -2.10 0.23
CA CYS A 66 4.75 -3.39 0.88
C CYS A 66 5.25 -3.35 2.31
N ILE A 67 4.39 -3.70 3.26
CA ILE A 67 4.72 -3.73 4.68
C ILE A 67 4.64 -5.16 5.18
N ALA A 68 5.74 -5.64 5.74
CA ALA A 68 5.76 -6.90 6.48
C ALA A 68 5.09 -6.69 7.84
N LYS A 69 4.10 -7.53 8.16
CA LYS A 69 3.50 -7.61 9.49
C LYS A 69 3.66 -9.03 10.03
N PRO A 70 3.82 -9.19 11.35
CA PRO A 70 3.68 -10.51 11.95
C PRO A 70 2.24 -10.98 11.76
N LYS A 71 2.04 -12.25 11.37
CA LYS A 71 0.73 -12.89 11.51
C LYS A 71 0.50 -13.10 13.01
N LEU A 72 -0.01 -12.06 13.68
CA LEU A 72 -0.54 -12.21 15.03
C LEU A 72 -1.70 -13.19 14.93
N GLY A 73 -1.62 -14.27 15.71
CA GLY A 73 -2.68 -15.26 15.78
C GLY A 73 -3.97 -14.56 16.19
N ILE A 74 -4.91 -14.44 15.26
CA ILE A 74 -6.31 -14.42 15.65
C ILE A 74 -6.54 -15.84 16.19
N ASN A 75 -6.36 -16.01 17.50
CA ASN A 75 -6.99 -17.10 18.22
C ASN A 75 -8.47 -16.74 18.26
N THR A 76 -9.23 -17.24 17.29
CA THR A 76 -10.68 -17.45 17.40
C THR A 76 -10.98 -18.78 16.76
#